data_AF-A0A6G3QIY3-F1
#
_entry.id   AF-A0A6G3QIY3-F1
#
_cell.length_a   1.000
_cell.length_b   1.000
_cell.length_c   1.000
_cell.angle_alpha   90.00
_cell.angle_beta   90.00
_cell.angle_gamma   90.00
#
_symmetry.space_group_name_H-M   'P 1'
#
loop_
_entity.id
_entity.type
_entity.pdbx_description
1 polymer ?
#
loop_
_entity_poly.entity_id
_entity_poly.type
_entity_poly.pdbx_seq_one_letter_code
_entity_poly.pdbx_strand_id
1 'polypeptide(L)'
;MWRFVLSPLLRYPSVDELADRAAALVARHPADARLRTVGTSRAGTPLWLLSVGHGSRQALVVAGPHANEPVGGATALRLAERALADPGPAVRADATWNLLLCLDPDGSRRNEGWLAGPYTLGHYFRNFFRPGFREQPEWLPDGAAGAALPETRALLALQDELRPFFQCSLHGVDVGGGFVELTRDLPGLPQRVAETAARLGIPRELGPYDTLYWPSLGPAVHRIPPPRRAGLAAAITEAAVESTWFHPQPYGTVTAVVEAPMWGVAAVEDDTRPADADAVLRTVSHTLRHDSRYLEAALGRLRPHLARVGDADRLLAPVDDYLLVCPGLADAWDPDTDDGTGRPLPPLSTAHLAALRIAGRRLALRTAGLLHQLARDAGPGAADVLRELDRLIDEWCADYRVGCGARWIPVARQVEYQSRVALAAFELAGRSTRAGSRSGESGWGAGAAVPMHRE
;
A
#
# COMPACT_ATOMS: atom_id res chain seq x y z
N MET A 1 36.69 8.29 12.44
CA MET A 1 35.53 8.20 11.53
C MET A 1 34.68 7.02 11.99
N TRP A 2 33.79 7.22 12.96
CA TRP A 2 32.93 6.15 13.44
C TRP A 2 31.67 6.10 12.56
N ARG A 3 31.60 5.12 11.66
CA ARG A 3 30.37 4.79 10.94
C ARG A 3 29.39 4.16 11.93
N PHE A 4 28.64 4.99 12.66
CA PHE A 4 27.53 4.51 13.48
C PHE A 4 26.31 4.32 12.58
N VAL A 5 26.19 3.11 12.03
CA VAL A 5 24.94 2.61 11.46
C VAL A 5 23.98 2.46 12.64
N LEU A 6 22.84 3.17 12.62
CA LEU A 6 21.77 2.93 13.58
C LEU A 6 21.46 1.42 13.60
N SER A 7 21.23 0.87 14.78
CA SER A 7 20.91 -0.56 14.92
C SER A 7 19.77 -0.93 13.98
N PRO A 8 19.83 -2.09 13.29
CA PRO A 8 18.78 -2.49 12.37
C PRO A 8 17.42 -2.41 13.06
N LEU A 9 16.42 -1.88 12.35
CA LEU A 9 15.04 -1.88 12.85
C LEU A 9 14.55 -3.32 12.95
N LEU A 10 14.64 -3.89 14.16
CA LEU A 10 14.20 -5.24 14.48
C LEU A 10 12.68 -5.34 14.67
N ARG A 11 12.03 -4.19 14.86
CA ARG A 11 10.58 -4.04 14.97
C ARG A 11 10.10 -2.80 14.23
N TYR A 12 8.79 -2.73 14.00
CA TYR A 12 8.17 -1.51 13.48
C TYR A 12 8.20 -0.40 14.55
N PRO A 13 8.54 0.84 14.16
CA PRO A 13 8.42 2.00 15.05
C PRO A 13 6.95 2.43 15.19
N SER A 14 6.58 2.93 16.37
CA SER A 14 5.31 3.65 16.58
C SER A 14 5.32 5.02 15.86
N VAL A 15 4.16 5.70 15.84
CA VAL A 15 4.05 7.04 15.24
C VAL A 15 4.99 8.03 15.95
N ASP A 16 5.06 7.96 17.27
CA ASP A 16 5.92 8.84 18.07
C ASP A 16 7.41 8.49 17.88
N GLU A 17 7.75 7.20 17.81
CA GLU A 17 9.12 6.77 17.55
C GLU A 17 9.63 7.16 16.17
N LEU A 18 8.75 7.24 15.17
CA LEU A 18 9.08 7.79 13.85
C LEU A 18 9.51 9.25 13.96
N ALA A 19 8.73 10.06 14.67
CA ALA A 19 9.02 11.48 14.90
C ALA A 19 10.32 11.67 15.70
N ASP A 20 10.50 10.94 16.79
CA ASP A 20 11.68 11.00 17.65
C ASP A 20 12.96 10.63 16.88
N ARG A 21 12.91 9.56 16.08
CA ARG A 21 14.04 9.13 15.26
C ARG A 21 14.39 10.13 14.16
N ALA A 22 13.38 10.74 13.54
CA ALA A 22 13.59 11.79 12.55
C ALA A 22 14.20 13.06 13.19
N ALA A 23 13.69 13.48 14.35
CA ALA A 23 14.23 14.61 15.09
C ALA A 23 15.69 14.37 15.52
N ALA A 24 16.00 13.16 15.98
CA ALA A 24 17.37 12.78 16.32
C ALA A 24 18.30 12.76 15.09
N LEU A 25 17.78 12.38 13.92
CA LEU A 25 18.53 12.42 12.65
C LEU A 25 18.81 13.87 12.22
N VAL A 26 17.84 14.78 12.35
CA VAL A 26 18.04 16.22 12.13
C VAL A 26 19.07 16.80 13.10
N ALA A 27 18.98 16.49 14.40
CA ALA A 27 19.94 16.98 15.39
C ALA A 27 21.39 16.55 15.10
N ARG A 28 21.59 15.37 14.49
CA ARG A 28 22.91 14.89 14.07
C ARG A 28 23.41 15.49 12.75
N HIS A 29 22.49 15.91 11.89
CA HIS A 29 22.79 16.43 10.55
C HIS A 29 22.05 17.75 10.27
N PRO A 30 22.23 18.80 11.12
CA PRO A 30 21.40 20.01 11.05
C PRO A 30 21.65 20.83 9.78
N ALA A 31 22.80 20.62 9.11
CA ALA A 31 23.09 21.24 7.83
C ALA A 31 22.36 20.56 6.67
N ASP A 32 22.07 19.26 6.76
CA ASP A 32 21.62 18.43 5.62
C ASP A 32 20.20 17.88 5.76
N ALA A 33 19.58 18.04 6.93
CA ALA A 33 18.26 17.52 7.23
C ALA A 33 17.40 18.55 7.97
N ARG A 34 16.09 18.56 7.66
CA ARG A 34 15.08 19.40 8.32
C ARG A 34 13.83 18.58 8.59
N LEU A 35 13.15 18.88 9.70
CA LEU A 35 11.86 18.27 10.05
C LEU A 35 10.83 19.38 10.20
N ARG A 36 9.68 19.23 9.52
CA ARG A 36 8.56 20.18 9.65
C ARG A 36 7.23 19.45 9.61
N THR A 37 6.20 20.10 10.12
CA THR A 37 4.81 19.64 9.97
C THR A 37 4.25 20.12 8.63
N VAL A 38 3.57 19.25 7.89
CA VAL A 38 2.87 19.57 6.62
C VAL A 38 1.36 19.68 6.76
N GLY A 39 0.83 19.26 7.90
CA GLY A 39 -0.59 19.27 8.21
C GLY A 39 -0.86 18.53 9.52
N THR A 40 -2.14 18.32 9.82
CA THR A 40 -2.60 17.58 10.99
C THR A 40 -3.66 16.58 10.56
N SER A 41 -3.65 15.39 11.16
CA SER A 41 -4.70 14.39 10.97
C SER A 41 -6.04 14.84 11.56
N ARG A 42 -7.09 14.05 11.34
CA ARG A 42 -8.44 14.27 11.88
C ARG A 42 -8.45 14.33 13.41
N ALA A 43 -7.63 13.54 14.08
CA ALA A 43 -7.48 13.53 15.54
C ALA A 43 -6.42 14.52 16.04
N GLY A 44 -5.89 15.39 15.17
CA GLY A 44 -4.92 16.44 15.55
C GLY A 44 -3.47 15.98 15.65
N THR A 45 -3.14 14.76 15.17
CA THR A 45 -1.75 14.28 15.14
C THR A 45 -0.97 15.00 14.03
N PRO A 46 0.23 15.56 14.32
CA PRO A 46 1.05 16.21 13.29
C PRO A 46 1.50 15.24 12.19
N LEU A 47 1.44 15.69 10.94
CA LEU A 47 2.00 15.00 9.78
C LEU A 47 3.44 15.48 9.56
N TRP A 48 4.41 14.63 9.90
CA TRP A 48 5.83 14.97 9.89
C TRP A 48 6.49 14.71 8.54
N LEU A 49 7.13 15.74 7.99
CA LEU A 49 7.96 15.69 6.79
C LEU A 49 9.43 15.84 7.16
N LEU A 50 10.20 14.78 6.98
CA LEU A 50 11.66 14.80 7.06
C LEU A 50 12.22 15.09 5.66
N SER A 51 12.90 16.22 5.48
CA SER A 51 13.61 16.49 4.23
C SER A 51 15.13 16.31 4.40
N VAL A 52 15.79 15.70 3.42
CA VAL A 52 17.23 15.45 3.38
C VAL A 52 17.83 15.90 2.05
N GLY A 53 18.92 16.65 2.10
CA GLY A 53 19.65 17.16 0.93
C GLY A 53 19.25 18.56 0.48
N HIS A 54 19.96 19.04 -0.54
CA HIS A 54 19.90 20.42 -1.04
C HIS A 54 19.68 20.51 -2.55
N GLY A 55 19.41 19.38 -3.18
CA GLY A 55 19.28 19.31 -4.63
C GLY A 55 18.04 20.03 -5.16
N SER A 56 18.11 20.50 -6.41
CA SER A 56 17.00 21.22 -7.04
C SER A 56 15.80 20.32 -7.34
N ARG A 57 16.04 19.02 -7.51
CA ARG A 57 15.01 18.05 -7.90
C ARG A 57 14.32 17.45 -6.68
N GLN A 58 13.01 17.65 -6.56
CA GLN A 58 12.25 17.12 -5.42
C GLN A 58 11.84 15.65 -5.67
N ALA A 59 12.14 14.79 -4.70
CA ALA A 59 11.55 13.45 -4.60
C ALA A 59 10.67 13.38 -3.35
N LEU A 60 9.46 12.86 -3.50
CA LEU A 60 8.49 12.69 -2.42
C LEU A 60 8.36 11.20 -2.09
N VAL A 61 8.53 10.85 -0.83
CA VAL A 61 8.29 9.51 -0.30
C VAL A 61 7.15 9.60 0.72
N VAL A 62 6.10 8.83 0.51
CA VAL A 62 4.89 8.81 1.36
C VAL A 62 4.86 7.48 2.10
N ALA A 63 4.96 7.53 3.43
CA ALA A 63 4.85 6.35 4.29
C ALA A 63 3.53 6.35 5.07
N GLY A 64 3.09 5.16 5.48
CA GLY A 64 1.84 4.95 6.22
C GLY A 64 0.59 5.49 5.52
N PRO A 65 0.39 5.30 4.20
CA PRO A 65 -0.88 5.63 3.55
C PRO A 65 -2.03 4.75 4.06
N HIS A 66 -1.73 3.52 4.49
CA HIS A 66 -2.66 2.65 5.20
C HIS A 66 -2.15 2.32 6.61
N ALA A 67 -3.05 2.42 7.58
CA ALA A 67 -2.79 2.19 9.00
C ALA A 67 -2.11 0.85 9.33
N ASN A 68 -2.44 -0.21 8.59
CA ASN A 68 -1.96 -1.57 8.85
C ASN A 68 -0.61 -1.88 8.18
N GLU A 69 0.04 -0.90 7.53
CA GLU A 69 1.24 -1.11 6.70
C GLU A 69 2.47 -0.39 7.28
N PRO A 70 2.94 -0.76 8.48
CA PRO A 70 3.94 0.00 9.23
C PRO A 70 5.36 -0.04 8.64
N VAL A 71 5.62 -0.92 7.67
CA VAL A 71 6.95 -1.03 7.02
C VAL A 71 7.39 0.30 6.37
N GLY A 72 6.44 1.07 5.84
CA GLY A 72 6.74 2.31 5.12
C GLY A 72 7.47 3.33 5.99
N GLY A 73 7.07 3.53 7.24
CA GLY A 73 7.71 4.50 8.14
C GLY A 73 9.16 4.12 8.45
N ALA A 74 9.41 2.83 8.69
CA ALA A 74 10.75 2.30 8.87
C ALA A 74 11.62 2.45 7.60
N THR A 75 11.03 2.23 6.42
CA THR A 75 11.67 2.43 5.12
C THR A 75 12.00 3.90 4.85
N ALA A 76 11.12 4.84 5.21
CA ALA A 76 11.39 6.27 5.09
C ALA A 76 12.64 6.66 5.89
N LEU A 77 12.73 6.27 7.17
CA LEU A 77 13.94 6.53 7.97
C LEU A 77 15.19 5.90 7.34
N ARG A 78 15.08 4.67 6.81
CA ARG A 78 16.19 4.00 6.12
C ARG A 78 16.65 4.74 4.86
N LEU A 79 15.73 5.31 4.09
CA LEU A 79 16.03 6.11 2.91
C LEU A 79 16.73 7.42 3.30
N ALA A 80 16.27 8.10 4.36
CA ALA A 80 16.91 9.30 4.89
C ALA A 80 18.36 9.02 5.34
N GLU A 81 18.59 7.92 6.07
CA GLU A 81 19.94 7.49 6.45
C GLU A 81 20.84 7.25 5.25
N ARG A 82 20.33 6.59 4.21
CA ARG A 82 21.11 6.31 2.99
C ARG A 82 21.44 7.59 2.23
N ALA A 83 20.50 8.52 2.14
CA ALA A 83 20.70 9.82 1.50
C ALA A 83 21.76 10.66 2.24
N LEU A 84 21.80 10.60 3.58
CA LEU A 84 22.83 11.26 4.39
C LEU A 84 24.21 10.56 4.34
N ALA A 85 24.22 9.22 4.27
CA ALA A 85 25.47 8.46 4.33
C ALA A 85 26.24 8.45 3.01
N ASP A 86 25.54 8.53 1.88
CA ASP A 86 26.14 8.50 0.55
C ASP A 86 25.26 9.28 -0.44
N PRO A 87 25.67 10.48 -0.90
CA PRO A 87 24.94 11.23 -1.92
C PRO A 87 24.90 10.52 -3.28
N GLY A 88 25.67 9.44 -3.48
CA GLY A 88 25.56 8.53 -4.62
C GLY A 88 25.79 9.19 -5.99
N PRO A 89 25.32 8.56 -7.10
CA PRO A 89 25.49 9.12 -8.45
C PRO A 89 24.77 10.47 -8.63
N ALA A 90 25.16 11.23 -9.66
CA ALA A 90 24.76 12.63 -9.88
C ALA A 90 23.24 12.96 -9.85
N VAL A 91 22.35 11.97 -9.99
CA VAL A 91 20.89 12.16 -9.81
C VAL A 91 20.52 12.31 -8.34
N ARG A 92 21.15 11.53 -7.45
CA ARG A 92 20.94 11.59 -6.00
C ARG A 92 21.57 12.85 -5.40
N ALA A 93 22.71 13.30 -5.94
CA ALA A 93 23.39 14.51 -5.49
C ALA A 93 22.62 15.82 -5.80
N ASP A 94 21.78 15.84 -6.84
CA ASP A 94 20.90 16.98 -7.19
C ASP A 94 19.45 16.74 -6.76
N ALA A 95 19.22 15.84 -5.80
CA ALA A 95 17.88 15.62 -5.24
C ALA A 95 17.75 16.13 -3.80
N THR A 96 16.55 16.61 -3.48
CA THR A 96 16.07 16.74 -2.10
C THR A 96 15.03 15.66 -1.87
N TRP A 97 15.30 14.78 -0.90
CA TRP A 97 14.37 13.72 -0.47
C TRP A 97 13.41 14.31 0.56
N ASN A 98 12.11 14.24 0.30
CA ASN A 98 11.06 14.69 1.21
C ASN A 98 10.26 13.46 1.65
N LEU A 99 10.36 13.08 2.91
CA LEU A 99 9.83 11.83 3.44
C LEU A 99 8.71 12.13 4.45
N LEU A 100 7.46 11.95 4.01
CA LEU A 100 6.29 12.01 4.88
C LEU A 100 6.24 10.72 5.70
N LEU A 101 6.46 10.80 7.00
CA LEU A 101 6.76 9.63 7.84
C LEU A 101 5.54 8.75 8.13
N CYS A 102 4.35 9.33 8.14
CA CYS A 102 3.07 8.64 8.31
C CYS A 102 1.93 9.52 7.81
N LEU A 103 1.19 9.07 6.80
CA LEU A 103 0.06 9.81 6.23
C LEU A 103 -1.24 9.59 7.02
N ASP A 104 -1.48 8.38 7.54
CA ASP A 104 -2.59 8.06 8.44
C ASP A 104 -2.11 7.73 9.86
N PRO A 105 -1.66 8.74 10.64
CA PRO A 105 -1.17 8.49 12.00
C PRO A 105 -2.29 8.05 12.95
N ASP A 106 -3.54 8.47 12.71
CA ASP A 106 -4.67 8.13 13.58
C ASP A 106 -5.01 6.65 13.50
N GLY A 107 -5.09 6.11 12.27
CA GLY A 107 -5.24 4.68 12.07
C GLY A 107 -4.01 3.90 12.50
N SER A 108 -2.79 4.41 12.23
CA SER A 108 -1.54 3.75 12.60
C SER A 108 -1.42 3.55 14.12
N ARG A 109 -1.86 4.53 14.93
CA ARG A 109 -1.88 4.40 16.40
C ARG A 109 -2.72 3.21 16.89
N ARG A 110 -3.81 2.87 16.20
CA ARG A 110 -4.65 1.71 16.54
C ARG A 110 -3.94 0.37 16.29
N ASN A 111 -2.83 0.35 15.55
CA ASN A 111 -2.00 -0.83 15.31
C ASN A 111 -0.80 -0.95 16.27
N GLU A 112 -0.53 0.03 17.13
CA GLU A 112 0.67 0.04 17.99
C GLU A 112 0.75 -1.18 18.92
N GLY A 113 -0.39 -1.77 19.27
CA GLY A 113 -0.49 -2.96 20.13
C GLY A 113 0.21 -4.21 19.59
N TRP A 114 0.51 -4.30 18.28
CA TRP A 114 1.19 -5.47 17.70
C TRP A 114 2.55 -5.14 17.04
N LEU A 115 2.92 -3.87 16.91
CA LEU A 115 4.14 -3.45 16.19
C LEU A 115 5.43 -4.02 16.78
N ALA A 116 5.45 -4.28 18.09
CA ALA A 116 6.57 -4.87 18.81
C ALA A 116 6.64 -6.42 18.72
N GLY A 117 5.64 -7.06 18.11
CA GLY A 117 5.49 -8.51 18.09
C GLY A 117 4.83 -9.08 19.35
N PRO A 118 4.66 -10.42 19.43
CA PRO A 118 5.22 -11.43 18.53
C PRO A 118 4.58 -11.43 17.14
N TYR A 119 5.39 -11.59 16.09
CA TYR A 119 4.95 -11.56 14.69
C TYR A 119 4.30 -12.87 14.23
N THR A 120 3.17 -13.23 14.84
CA THR A 120 2.32 -14.34 14.42
C THR A 120 1.06 -13.81 13.75
N LEU A 121 0.51 -14.56 12.77
CA LEU A 121 -0.72 -14.18 12.07
C LEU A 121 -1.88 -13.95 13.06
N GLY A 122 -2.03 -14.84 14.05
CA GLY A 122 -3.09 -14.73 15.05
C GLY A 122 -2.96 -13.50 15.96
N HIS A 123 -1.74 -13.09 16.31
CA HIS A 123 -1.51 -11.86 17.07
C HIS A 123 -1.78 -10.62 16.20
N TYR A 124 -1.36 -10.64 14.94
CA TYR A 124 -1.62 -9.57 13.98
C TYR A 124 -3.11 -9.35 13.77
N PHE A 125 -3.87 -10.36 13.32
CA PHE A 125 -5.28 -10.18 12.98
C PHE A 125 -6.14 -9.82 14.20
N ARG A 126 -5.84 -10.31 15.40
CA ARG A 126 -6.58 -9.94 16.63
C ARG A 126 -6.38 -8.47 17.06
N ASN A 127 -5.33 -7.82 16.58
CA ASN A 127 -4.98 -6.43 16.90
C ASN A 127 -4.91 -5.54 15.64
N PHE A 128 -5.41 -6.05 14.52
CA PHE A 128 -5.38 -5.37 13.23
C PHE A 128 -6.33 -4.19 13.22
N PHE A 129 -5.90 -3.09 12.61
CA PHE A 129 -6.81 -2.01 12.24
C PHE A 129 -6.47 -1.46 10.86
N ARG A 130 -7.49 -1.35 10.00
CA ARG A 130 -7.45 -0.52 8.80
C ARG A 130 -8.78 0.23 8.73
N PRO A 131 -8.77 1.54 8.50
CA PRO A 131 -10.00 2.31 8.42
C PRO A 131 -10.82 1.89 7.19
N GLY A 132 -12.13 2.17 7.24
CA GLY A 132 -13.03 1.99 6.09
C GLY A 132 -12.54 2.78 4.87
N PHE A 133 -13.02 2.42 3.68
CA PHE A 133 -12.46 2.92 2.42
C PHE A 133 -12.44 4.46 2.35
N ARG A 134 -13.54 5.11 2.75
CA ARG A 134 -13.68 6.59 2.74
C ARG A 134 -12.73 7.31 3.71
N GLU A 135 -12.08 6.57 4.60
CA GLU A 135 -11.18 7.06 5.62
C GLU A 135 -9.70 6.75 5.33
N GLN A 136 -9.39 6.21 4.14
CA GLN A 136 -8.04 5.94 3.65
C GLN A 136 -7.48 7.13 2.84
N PRO A 137 -6.40 7.80 3.28
CA PRO A 137 -5.97 9.09 2.72
C PRO A 137 -5.54 9.14 1.25
N GLU A 138 -5.07 8.04 0.66
CA GLU A 138 -4.67 8.01 -0.76
C GLU A 138 -5.83 7.68 -1.71
N TRP A 139 -6.97 7.26 -1.16
CA TRP A 139 -8.18 6.99 -1.92
C TRP A 139 -8.94 8.28 -2.18
N LEU A 140 -9.12 8.63 -3.46
CA LEU A 140 -9.64 9.93 -3.88
C LEU A 140 -10.74 9.78 -4.93
N PRO A 141 -11.82 9.01 -4.68
CA PRO A 141 -12.80 8.66 -5.71
C PRO A 141 -13.54 9.86 -6.31
N ASP A 142 -13.70 10.95 -5.53
CA ASP A 142 -14.35 12.20 -5.95
C ASP A 142 -13.36 13.22 -6.53
N GLY A 143 -12.09 12.82 -6.71
CA GLY A 143 -11.01 13.65 -7.19
C GLY A 143 -10.50 14.69 -6.20
N ALA A 144 -9.44 15.41 -6.58
CA ALA A 144 -8.74 16.36 -5.70
C ALA A 144 -9.65 17.45 -5.10
N ALA A 145 -10.63 17.91 -5.88
CA ALA A 145 -11.63 18.88 -5.40
C ALA A 145 -12.58 18.31 -4.35
N GLY A 146 -12.78 16.98 -4.32
CA GLY A 146 -13.61 16.26 -3.36
C GLY A 146 -12.86 15.77 -2.11
N ALA A 147 -11.59 16.14 -1.93
CA ALA A 147 -10.76 15.67 -0.81
C ALA A 147 -11.33 16.05 0.57
N ALA A 148 -11.98 15.09 1.22
CA ALA A 148 -12.64 15.29 2.52
C ALA A 148 -11.69 15.19 3.72
N LEU A 149 -10.66 14.35 3.64
CA LEU A 149 -9.75 14.09 4.75
C LEU A 149 -8.65 15.17 4.83
N PRO A 150 -8.33 15.72 6.02
CA PRO A 150 -7.23 16.66 6.18
C PRO A 150 -5.87 16.04 5.81
N GLU A 151 -5.68 14.75 6.03
CA GLU A 151 -4.49 13.99 5.63
C GLU A 151 -4.32 14.00 4.10
N THR A 152 -5.40 13.71 3.36
CA THR A 152 -5.41 13.78 1.90
C THR A 152 -5.11 15.19 1.42
N ARG A 153 -5.77 16.21 1.98
CA ARG A 153 -5.51 17.61 1.60
C ARG A 153 -4.06 18.03 1.86
N ALA A 154 -3.47 17.59 2.97
CA ALA A 154 -2.07 17.85 3.27
C ALA A 154 -1.13 17.19 2.24
N LEU A 155 -1.43 15.96 1.82
CA LEU A 155 -0.65 15.30 0.77
C LEU A 155 -0.77 16.02 -0.58
N LEU A 156 -1.99 16.39 -1.01
CA LEU A 156 -2.20 17.12 -2.27
C LEU A 156 -1.47 18.47 -2.25
N ALA A 157 -1.61 19.25 -1.17
CA ALA A 157 -0.90 20.51 -1.01
C ALA A 157 0.63 20.33 -1.02
N LEU A 158 1.14 19.26 -0.42
CA LEU A 158 2.56 18.94 -0.43
C LEU A 158 3.05 18.56 -1.84
N GLN A 159 2.26 17.81 -2.60
CA GLN A 159 2.54 17.47 -4.00
C GLN A 159 2.59 18.75 -4.87
N ASP A 160 1.67 19.69 -4.65
CA ASP A 160 1.62 20.99 -5.33
C ASP A 160 2.80 21.91 -4.94
N GLU A 161 3.19 21.90 -3.67
CA GLU A 161 4.33 22.65 -3.14
C GLU A 161 5.65 22.14 -3.75
N LEU A 162 5.87 20.82 -3.70
CA LEU A 162 7.14 20.21 -4.08
C LEU A 162 7.29 20.00 -5.58
N ARG A 163 6.17 19.79 -6.31
CA ARG A 163 6.15 19.41 -7.73
C ARG A 163 7.20 18.33 -8.04
N PRO A 164 7.14 17.18 -7.35
CA PRO A 164 8.23 16.22 -7.36
C PRO A 164 8.44 15.63 -8.75
N PHE A 165 9.67 15.35 -9.16
CA PHE A 165 9.86 14.58 -10.41
C PHE A 165 9.56 13.09 -10.20
N PHE A 166 9.64 12.63 -8.95
CA PHE A 166 9.41 11.25 -8.53
C PHE A 166 8.66 11.21 -7.21
N GLN A 167 7.60 10.41 -7.16
CA GLN A 167 6.91 10.04 -5.94
C GLN A 167 7.04 8.53 -5.70
N CYS A 168 7.29 8.13 -4.45
CA CYS A 168 7.19 6.75 -4.00
C CYS A 168 6.14 6.68 -2.89
N SER A 169 5.02 5.98 -3.12
CA SER A 169 4.14 5.59 -2.01
C SER A 169 4.58 4.23 -1.48
N LEU A 170 4.81 4.15 -0.16
CA LEU A 170 5.35 2.98 0.51
C LEU A 170 4.21 2.20 1.17
N HIS A 171 3.87 1.06 0.56
CA HIS A 171 2.78 0.19 0.98
C HIS A 171 3.29 -1.16 1.50
N GLY A 172 2.40 -1.92 2.13
CA GLY A 172 2.68 -3.24 2.65
C GLY A 172 1.57 -4.24 2.35
N VAL A 173 1.98 -5.48 2.15
CA VAL A 173 1.08 -6.61 1.96
C VAL A 173 1.13 -7.47 3.20
N ASP A 174 -0.02 -7.85 3.76
CA ASP A 174 -0.07 -8.77 4.90
C ASP A 174 0.58 -10.10 4.50
N VAL A 175 -0.06 -10.84 3.59
CA VAL A 175 0.36 -12.16 3.13
C VAL A 175 0.42 -12.15 1.62
N GLY A 176 1.52 -12.60 1.01
CA GLY A 176 1.69 -12.60 -0.45
C GLY A 176 3.14 -12.45 -0.88
N GLY A 177 3.39 -11.60 -1.87
CA GLY A 177 4.71 -11.24 -2.39
C GLY A 177 4.89 -9.73 -2.54
N GLY A 178 6.10 -9.31 -2.92
CA GLY A 178 6.39 -7.93 -3.25
C GLY A 178 6.10 -7.65 -4.72
N PHE A 179 5.55 -6.47 -5.00
CA PHE A 179 5.28 -5.99 -6.36
C PHE A 179 5.37 -4.45 -6.41
N VAL A 180 5.28 -3.90 -7.61
CA VAL A 180 5.33 -2.46 -7.84
C VAL A 180 4.27 -2.03 -8.83
N GLU A 181 3.63 -0.89 -8.56
CA GLU A 181 2.68 -0.27 -9.46
C GLU A 181 3.21 1.08 -9.92
N LEU A 182 3.03 1.40 -11.21
CA LEU A 182 3.62 2.60 -11.81
C LEU A 182 2.57 3.40 -12.59
N THR A 183 2.55 4.72 -12.39
CA THR A 183 1.76 5.63 -13.25
C THR A 183 2.36 5.79 -14.65
N ARG A 184 3.68 5.60 -14.77
CA ARG A 184 4.42 5.56 -16.04
C ARG A 184 5.52 4.51 -16.01
N ASP A 185 5.76 3.91 -17.16
CA ASP A 185 6.78 2.87 -17.30
C ASP A 185 8.17 3.40 -16.90
N LEU A 186 8.91 2.54 -16.20
CA LEU A 186 10.31 2.73 -15.80
C LEU A 186 11.10 1.53 -16.33
N PRO A 187 11.57 1.58 -17.59
CA PRO A 187 12.27 0.47 -18.21
C PRO A 187 13.45 -0.01 -17.36
N GLY A 188 13.51 -1.33 -17.14
CA GLY A 188 14.52 -1.98 -16.30
C GLY A 188 14.12 -2.16 -14.83
N LEU A 189 13.01 -1.56 -14.36
CA LEU A 189 12.55 -1.77 -12.99
C LEU A 189 12.20 -3.25 -12.69
N PRO A 190 11.52 -4.02 -13.57
CA PRO A 190 11.22 -5.43 -13.30
C PRO A 190 12.49 -6.26 -12.98
N GLN A 191 13.59 -6.00 -13.68
CA GLN A 191 14.87 -6.64 -13.40
C GLN A 191 15.41 -6.26 -12.00
N ARG A 192 15.34 -4.98 -11.63
CA ARG A 192 15.79 -4.50 -10.31
C ARG A 192 14.97 -5.08 -9.16
N VAL A 193 13.66 -5.23 -9.36
CA VAL A 193 12.76 -5.90 -8.42
C VAL A 193 13.17 -7.38 -8.29
N ALA A 194 13.38 -8.09 -9.40
CA ALA A 194 13.83 -9.49 -9.40
C ALA A 194 15.16 -9.70 -8.66
N GLU A 195 16.17 -8.89 -8.97
CA GLU A 195 17.49 -8.94 -8.31
C GLU A 195 17.38 -8.71 -6.79
N THR A 196 16.56 -7.73 -6.39
CA THR A 196 16.36 -7.37 -4.98
C THR A 196 15.60 -8.45 -4.22
N ALA A 197 14.50 -8.93 -4.80
CA ALA A 197 13.66 -9.99 -4.26
C ALA A 197 14.45 -11.29 -4.03
N ALA A 198 15.18 -11.76 -5.06
CA ALA A 198 16.00 -12.96 -4.98
C ALA A 198 17.09 -12.85 -3.90
N ARG A 199 17.79 -11.71 -3.84
CA ARG A 199 18.84 -11.49 -2.83
C ARG A 199 18.31 -11.48 -1.39
N LEU A 200 17.06 -11.06 -1.18
CA LEU A 200 16.46 -10.97 0.15
C LEU A 200 15.57 -12.17 0.49
N GLY A 201 15.36 -13.07 -0.47
CA GLY A 201 14.47 -14.22 -0.34
C GLY A 201 13.02 -13.81 -0.13
N ILE A 202 12.57 -12.78 -0.84
CA ILE A 202 11.20 -12.26 -0.80
C ILE A 202 10.50 -12.72 -2.09
N PRO A 203 9.36 -13.44 -2.00
CA PRO A 203 8.59 -13.81 -3.18
C PRO A 203 8.05 -12.57 -3.89
N ARG A 204 8.02 -12.59 -5.22
CA ARG A 204 7.38 -11.59 -6.06
C ARG A 204 5.94 -11.99 -6.37
N GLU A 205 5.01 -11.06 -6.24
CA GLU A 205 3.61 -11.35 -6.58
C GLU A 205 3.38 -11.03 -8.06
N LEU A 206 3.20 -12.06 -8.90
CA LEU A 206 3.12 -11.88 -10.36
C LEU A 206 1.74 -11.47 -10.85
N GLY A 207 0.70 -11.78 -10.07
CA GLY A 207 -0.70 -11.45 -10.39
C GLY A 207 -1.46 -11.04 -9.14
N PRO A 208 -1.07 -9.93 -8.49
CA PRO A 208 -1.75 -9.48 -7.28
C PRO A 208 -3.21 -9.14 -7.60
N TYR A 209 -4.08 -9.42 -6.62
CA TYR A 209 -5.52 -9.17 -6.75
C TYR A 209 -5.82 -7.70 -7.11
N ASP A 210 -5.12 -6.76 -6.48
CA ASP A 210 -5.33 -5.32 -6.67
C ASP A 210 -5.03 -4.87 -8.11
N THR A 211 -4.16 -5.59 -8.81
CA THR A 211 -3.77 -5.29 -10.20
C THR A 211 -4.30 -6.32 -11.19
N LEU A 212 -5.31 -7.13 -10.81
CA LEU A 212 -5.76 -8.29 -11.60
C LEU A 212 -6.02 -7.93 -13.06
N TYR A 213 -6.63 -6.78 -13.31
CA TYR A 213 -6.97 -6.33 -14.66
C TYR A 213 -5.99 -5.31 -15.25
N TRP A 214 -4.90 -5.02 -14.57
CA TRP A 214 -4.00 -3.93 -14.96
C TRP A 214 -2.94 -4.42 -15.95
N PRO A 215 -2.48 -3.58 -16.89
CA PRO A 215 -1.41 -3.96 -17.80
C PRO A 215 -0.13 -4.33 -17.04
N SER A 216 0.44 -5.50 -17.35
CA SER A 216 1.78 -5.87 -16.86
C SER A 216 2.86 -5.11 -17.63
N LEU A 217 3.82 -4.53 -16.89
CA LEU A 217 5.06 -3.95 -17.42
C LEU A 217 6.25 -4.92 -17.29
N GLY A 218 6.02 -6.05 -16.63
CA GLY A 218 6.98 -7.12 -16.36
C GLY A 218 6.59 -7.90 -15.10
N PRO A 219 7.32 -8.98 -14.78
CA PRO A 219 7.04 -9.78 -13.58
C PRO A 219 6.99 -8.92 -12.31
N ALA A 220 5.84 -8.92 -11.62
CA ALA A 220 5.54 -8.14 -10.42
C ALA A 220 5.69 -6.61 -10.57
N VAL A 221 5.54 -6.09 -11.79
CA VAL A 221 5.47 -4.65 -12.06
C VAL A 221 4.28 -4.36 -12.96
N HIS A 222 3.34 -3.55 -12.48
CA HIS A 222 2.06 -3.29 -13.14
C HIS A 222 1.89 -1.80 -13.42
N ARG A 223 1.13 -1.48 -14.46
CA ARG A 223 0.79 -0.11 -14.81
C ARG A 223 -0.53 0.27 -14.15
N ILE A 224 -0.52 1.32 -13.33
CA ILE A 224 -1.74 1.90 -12.80
C ILE A 224 -2.52 2.51 -13.97
N PRO A 225 -3.76 2.07 -14.26
CA PRO A 225 -4.58 2.66 -15.29
C PRO A 225 -4.85 4.14 -14.99
N PRO A 226 -4.94 5.03 -16.00
CA PRO A 226 -5.40 6.39 -15.78
C PRO A 226 -6.77 6.37 -15.10
N PRO A 227 -7.01 7.28 -14.15
CA PRO A 227 -8.22 7.25 -13.37
C PRO A 227 -9.47 7.38 -14.24
N ARG A 228 -10.48 6.58 -13.94
CA ARG A 228 -11.83 6.73 -14.51
C ARG A 228 -12.79 7.00 -13.38
N ARG A 229 -13.71 7.94 -13.59
CA ARG A 229 -14.84 8.12 -12.66
C ARG A 229 -15.73 6.88 -12.76
N ALA A 230 -15.77 6.10 -11.68
CA ALA A 230 -16.62 4.92 -11.54
C ALA A 230 -17.42 5.03 -10.24
N GLY A 231 -18.51 4.27 -10.13
CA GLY A 231 -19.29 4.19 -8.90
C GLY A 231 -18.50 3.52 -7.76
N LEU A 232 -18.88 3.81 -6.51
CA LEU A 232 -18.18 3.36 -5.30
C LEU A 232 -17.91 1.84 -5.26
N ALA A 233 -18.85 1.02 -5.71
CA ALA A 233 -18.68 -0.44 -5.75
C ALA A 233 -17.57 -0.86 -6.73
N ALA A 234 -17.57 -0.35 -7.96
CA ALA A 234 -16.51 -0.59 -8.95
C ALA A 234 -15.17 0.03 -8.52
N ALA A 235 -15.21 1.14 -7.79
CA ALA A 235 -14.04 1.80 -7.22
C ALA A 235 -13.35 0.97 -6.13
N ILE A 236 -14.14 0.29 -5.30
CA ILE A 236 -13.66 -0.56 -4.22
C ILE A 236 -13.12 -1.90 -4.77
N THR A 237 -13.78 -2.48 -5.77
CA THR A 237 -13.41 -3.79 -6.31
C THR A 237 -12.22 -3.75 -7.26
N GLU A 238 -11.99 -2.64 -7.99
CA GLU A 238 -10.95 -2.59 -9.03
C GLU A 238 -9.69 -1.82 -8.63
N ALA A 239 -9.68 -1.17 -7.45
CA ALA A 239 -8.67 -0.19 -7.05
C ALA A 239 -8.36 0.88 -8.13
N ALA A 240 -9.25 1.01 -9.13
CA ALA A 240 -9.03 1.74 -10.38
C ALA A 240 -9.68 3.13 -10.37
N VAL A 241 -9.89 3.70 -9.18
CA VAL A 241 -10.40 5.06 -9.02
C VAL A 241 -9.29 6.07 -8.90
N GLU A 242 -9.68 7.34 -9.09
CA GLU A 242 -8.86 8.49 -8.74
C GLU A 242 -8.18 8.28 -7.37
N SER A 243 -6.85 8.40 -7.39
CA SER A 243 -5.98 8.30 -6.22
C SER A 243 -5.02 9.48 -6.21
N THR A 244 -4.42 9.74 -5.05
CA THR A 244 -3.38 10.77 -4.90
C THR A 244 -2.15 10.48 -5.76
N TRP A 245 -2.00 9.27 -6.31
CA TRP A 245 -0.85 8.86 -7.11
C TRP A 245 -0.77 9.56 -8.47
N PHE A 246 -1.90 9.94 -9.06
CA PHE A 246 -1.96 10.68 -10.34
C PHE A 246 -2.03 12.19 -10.16
N HIS A 247 -2.33 12.69 -8.97
CA HIS A 247 -2.41 14.13 -8.72
C HIS A 247 -1.17 14.92 -9.18
N PRO A 248 0.08 14.46 -8.93
CA PRO A 248 1.26 15.20 -9.37
C PRO A 248 1.64 14.95 -10.84
N GLN A 249 0.88 14.15 -11.61
CA GLN A 249 1.16 13.88 -13.03
C GLN A 249 1.36 15.15 -13.88
N PRO A 250 0.60 16.26 -13.72
CA PRO A 250 0.81 17.50 -14.47
C PRO A 250 2.21 18.11 -14.27
N TYR A 251 2.90 17.80 -13.18
CA TYR A 251 4.28 18.22 -12.92
C TYR A 251 5.34 17.35 -13.61
N GLY A 252 4.90 16.35 -14.39
CA GLY A 252 5.79 15.36 -14.97
C GLY A 252 6.31 14.36 -13.94
N THR A 253 5.59 14.16 -12.83
CA THR A 253 5.92 13.18 -11.78
C THR A 253 5.67 11.75 -12.25
N VAL A 254 6.62 10.85 -11.99
CA VAL A 254 6.36 9.40 -12.00
C VAL A 254 6.10 8.95 -10.57
N THR A 255 4.98 8.26 -10.36
CA THR A 255 4.64 7.68 -9.06
C THR A 255 4.86 6.18 -9.10
N ALA A 256 5.60 5.66 -8.13
CA ALA A 256 5.77 4.24 -7.87
C ALA A 256 5.12 3.87 -6.53
N VAL A 257 4.22 2.88 -6.54
CA VAL A 257 3.67 2.26 -5.34
C VAL A 257 4.48 1.00 -5.10
N VAL A 258 5.15 0.89 -3.94
CA VAL A 258 6.07 -0.22 -3.67
C VAL A 258 5.54 -1.06 -2.51
N GLU A 259 5.15 -2.29 -2.84
CA GLU A 259 4.51 -3.23 -1.94
C GLU A 259 5.53 -4.18 -1.32
N ALA A 260 5.60 -4.20 0.02
CA ALA A 260 6.50 -5.05 0.78
C ALA A 260 5.71 -6.06 1.64
N PRO A 261 5.89 -7.39 1.46
CA PRO A 261 5.11 -8.38 2.18
C PRO A 261 5.62 -8.60 3.61
N MET A 262 4.69 -8.77 4.56
CA MET A 262 5.00 -9.19 5.92
C MET A 262 5.21 -10.70 6.02
N TRP A 263 4.28 -11.47 5.45
CA TRP A 263 4.38 -12.92 5.29
C TRP A 263 4.52 -13.29 3.81
N GLY A 264 5.65 -13.88 3.44
CA GLY A 264 5.93 -14.33 2.08
C GLY A 264 5.24 -15.66 1.75
N VAL A 265 4.64 -15.77 0.57
CA VAL A 265 4.10 -17.02 0.00
C VAL A 265 4.80 -17.31 -1.33
N ALA A 266 5.37 -18.50 -1.50
CA ALA A 266 6.12 -18.83 -2.72
C ALA A 266 5.21 -19.04 -3.95
N ALA A 267 3.99 -19.51 -3.75
CA ALA A 267 3.06 -19.81 -4.85
C ALA A 267 2.66 -18.58 -5.69
N VAL A 268 2.82 -17.36 -5.15
CA VAL A 268 2.56 -16.11 -5.88
C VAL A 268 3.62 -15.79 -6.95
N GLU A 269 4.72 -16.55 -6.99
CA GLU A 269 5.75 -16.51 -8.04
C GLU A 269 5.55 -17.55 -9.15
N ASP A 270 4.53 -18.41 -9.04
CA ASP A 270 4.32 -19.51 -9.98
C ASP A 270 3.56 -19.06 -11.24
N ASP A 271 4.30 -18.75 -12.31
CA ASP A 271 3.72 -18.34 -13.60
C ASP A 271 3.24 -19.50 -14.48
N THR A 272 3.16 -20.72 -13.94
CA THR A 272 2.67 -21.86 -14.73
C THR A 272 1.17 -21.73 -15.00
N ARG A 273 0.74 -22.40 -16.09
CA ARG A 273 -0.68 -22.55 -16.39
C ARG A 273 -1.33 -23.50 -15.37
N PRO A 274 -2.43 -23.11 -14.72
CA PRO A 274 -3.13 -23.99 -13.79
C PRO A 274 -3.75 -25.18 -14.51
N ALA A 275 -3.78 -26.34 -13.83
CA ALA A 275 -4.38 -27.55 -14.36
C ALA A 275 -5.90 -27.43 -14.51
N ASP A 276 -6.56 -26.80 -13.53
CA ASP A 276 -8.01 -26.53 -13.52
C ASP A 276 -8.25 -25.21 -12.77
N ALA A 277 -8.30 -24.10 -13.52
CA ALA A 277 -8.51 -22.78 -12.94
C ALA A 277 -9.91 -22.65 -12.32
N ASP A 278 -10.93 -23.16 -13.01
CA ASP A 278 -12.33 -23.03 -12.62
C ASP A 278 -12.61 -23.74 -11.29
N ALA A 279 -12.01 -24.91 -11.06
CA ALA A 279 -12.13 -25.60 -9.78
C ALA A 279 -11.55 -24.79 -8.60
N VAL A 280 -10.41 -24.11 -8.82
CA VAL A 280 -9.80 -23.26 -7.80
C VAL A 280 -10.67 -22.02 -7.56
N LEU A 281 -11.12 -21.38 -8.64
CA LEU A 281 -12.01 -20.23 -8.56
C LEU A 281 -13.30 -20.53 -7.80
N ARG A 282 -14.02 -21.63 -8.15
CA ARG A 282 -15.18 -22.10 -7.40
C ARG A 282 -14.87 -22.26 -5.91
N THR A 283 -13.74 -22.88 -5.58
CA THR A 283 -13.33 -23.08 -4.19
C THR A 283 -13.14 -21.74 -3.47
N VAL A 284 -12.43 -20.78 -4.08
CA VAL A 284 -12.18 -19.46 -3.50
C VAL A 284 -13.49 -18.70 -3.32
N SER A 285 -14.33 -18.64 -4.36
CA SER A 285 -15.62 -17.93 -4.34
C SER A 285 -16.58 -18.52 -3.31
N HIS A 286 -16.75 -19.84 -3.29
CA HIS A 286 -17.63 -20.50 -2.32
C HIS A 286 -17.16 -20.27 -0.88
N THR A 287 -15.85 -20.33 -0.65
CA THR A 287 -15.26 -20.07 0.66
C THR A 287 -15.51 -18.62 1.10
N LEU A 288 -15.22 -17.64 0.23
CA LEU A 288 -15.45 -16.23 0.54
C LEU A 288 -16.93 -15.94 0.84
N ARG A 289 -17.84 -16.51 0.05
CA ARG A 289 -19.29 -16.37 0.24
C ARG A 289 -19.75 -17.00 1.55
N HIS A 290 -19.22 -18.17 1.90
CA HIS A 290 -19.52 -18.84 3.16
C HIS A 290 -19.03 -18.02 4.37
N ASP A 291 -17.75 -17.64 4.36
CA ASP A 291 -17.11 -16.91 5.45
C ASP A 291 -17.76 -15.54 5.67
N SER A 292 -18.13 -14.84 4.59
CA SER A 292 -18.82 -13.54 4.68
C SER A 292 -20.17 -13.65 5.37
N ARG A 293 -20.99 -14.64 5.01
CA ARG A 293 -22.29 -14.89 5.68
C ARG A 293 -22.11 -15.25 7.15
N TYR A 294 -21.07 -16.02 7.47
CA TYR A 294 -20.77 -16.37 8.85
C TYR A 294 -20.42 -15.13 9.68
N LEU A 295 -19.54 -14.27 9.15
CA LEU A 295 -19.12 -13.04 9.82
C LEU A 295 -20.26 -12.02 9.95
N GLU A 296 -21.15 -11.95 8.96
CA GLU A 296 -22.38 -11.16 9.03
C GLU A 296 -23.31 -11.64 10.16
N ALA A 297 -23.48 -12.95 10.32
CA ALA A 297 -24.25 -13.52 11.43
C ALA A 297 -23.60 -13.23 12.80
N ALA A 298 -22.26 -13.32 12.90
CA ALA A 298 -21.52 -12.96 14.09
C ALA A 298 -21.70 -11.47 14.45
N LEU A 299 -21.62 -10.58 13.46
CA LEU A 299 -21.92 -9.15 13.64
C LEU A 299 -23.35 -8.94 14.14
N GLY A 300 -24.34 -9.61 13.54
CA GLY A 300 -25.74 -9.54 13.97
C GLY A 300 -25.94 -9.90 15.44
N ARG A 301 -25.26 -10.94 15.92
CA ARG A 301 -25.25 -11.35 17.33
C ARG A 301 -24.52 -10.35 18.24
N LEU A 302 -23.52 -9.65 17.71
CA LEU A 302 -22.72 -8.69 18.46
C LEU A 302 -23.41 -7.33 18.61
N ARG A 303 -24.18 -6.88 17.60
CA ARG A 303 -24.84 -5.56 17.54
C ARG A 303 -25.55 -5.14 18.84
N PRO A 304 -26.34 -6.00 19.53
CA PRO A 304 -27.00 -5.63 20.80
C PRO A 304 -26.05 -5.22 21.93
N HIS A 305 -24.78 -5.60 21.86
CA HIS A 305 -23.78 -5.35 22.90
C HIS A 305 -22.89 -4.12 22.62
N LEU A 306 -22.96 -3.55 21.42
CA LEU A 306 -22.04 -2.50 20.97
C LEU A 306 -22.35 -1.11 21.49
N ALA A 307 -23.57 -0.85 21.96
CA ALA A 307 -23.96 0.48 22.48
C ALA A 307 -23.11 0.97 23.66
N ARG A 308 -22.37 0.07 24.33
CA ARG A 308 -21.49 0.38 25.46
C ARG A 308 -20.00 0.38 25.09
N VAL A 309 -19.66 0.03 23.85
CA VAL A 309 -18.28 -0.04 23.37
C VAL A 309 -17.86 1.32 22.84
N GLY A 310 -16.85 1.92 23.46
CA GLY A 310 -16.29 3.19 22.98
C GLY A 310 -15.69 3.03 21.60
N ASP A 311 -15.86 4.04 20.73
CA ASP A 311 -15.37 4.05 19.35
C ASP A 311 -15.81 2.86 18.48
N ALA A 312 -16.90 2.16 18.83
CA ALA A 312 -17.38 1.00 18.06
C ALA A 312 -17.55 1.33 16.57
N ASP A 313 -18.05 2.52 16.25
CA ASP A 313 -18.26 3.00 14.88
C ASP A 313 -16.97 2.97 14.04
N ARG A 314 -15.80 3.19 14.65
CA ARG A 314 -14.50 3.16 13.96
C ARG A 314 -14.09 1.76 13.54
N LEU A 315 -14.46 0.75 14.33
CA LEU A 315 -14.21 -0.66 14.00
C LEU A 315 -15.33 -1.23 13.10
N LEU A 316 -16.56 -0.73 13.25
CA LEU A 316 -17.70 -1.15 12.43
C LEU A 316 -17.60 -0.67 10.99
N ALA A 317 -17.13 0.57 10.74
CA ALA A 317 -17.01 1.11 9.38
C ALA A 317 -16.25 0.17 8.42
N PRO A 318 -15.02 -0.29 8.72
CA PRO A 318 -14.33 -1.25 7.86
C PRO A 318 -14.99 -2.65 7.83
N VAL A 319 -15.67 -3.08 8.90
CA VAL A 319 -16.42 -4.35 8.90
C VAL A 319 -17.59 -4.28 7.91
N ASP A 320 -18.40 -3.22 7.97
CA ASP A 320 -19.53 -3.01 7.07
C ASP A 320 -19.04 -2.90 5.61
N ASP A 321 -17.93 -2.20 5.37
CA ASP A 321 -17.29 -2.10 4.05
C ASP A 321 -16.87 -3.48 3.50
N TYR A 322 -16.23 -4.32 4.32
CA TYR A 322 -15.82 -5.67 3.89
C TYR A 322 -17.04 -6.57 3.63
N LEU A 323 -18.03 -6.58 4.53
CA LEU A 323 -19.23 -7.40 4.37
C LEU A 323 -20.08 -6.95 3.17
N LEU A 324 -20.04 -5.66 2.80
CA LEU A 324 -20.68 -5.15 1.60
C LEU A 324 -20.05 -5.68 0.32
N VAL A 325 -18.71 -5.80 0.26
CA VAL A 325 -17.99 -6.05 -1.00
C VAL A 325 -17.71 -7.53 -1.25
N CYS A 326 -17.53 -8.32 -0.19
CA CYS A 326 -17.12 -9.72 -0.33
C CYS A 326 -18.09 -10.58 -1.15
N PRO A 327 -19.43 -10.43 -1.04
CA PRO A 327 -20.36 -11.19 -1.89
C PRO A 327 -20.16 -10.89 -3.39
N GLY A 328 -20.05 -9.61 -3.76
CA GLY A 328 -19.83 -9.22 -5.16
C GLY A 328 -18.48 -9.70 -5.71
N LEU A 329 -17.44 -9.74 -4.86
CA LEU A 329 -16.15 -10.32 -5.23
C LEU A 329 -16.22 -11.84 -5.42
N ALA A 330 -16.95 -12.54 -4.54
CA ALA A 330 -17.15 -13.97 -4.68
C ALA A 330 -17.87 -14.28 -6.01
N ASP A 331 -18.90 -13.50 -6.35
CA ASP A 331 -19.64 -13.65 -7.61
C ASP A 331 -18.74 -13.34 -8.82
N ALA A 332 -17.92 -12.28 -8.77
CA ALA A 332 -17.00 -11.90 -9.85
C ALA A 332 -15.88 -12.92 -10.12
N TRP A 333 -15.56 -13.77 -9.14
CA TRP A 333 -14.55 -14.82 -9.31
C TRP A 333 -15.16 -16.18 -9.64
N ASP A 334 -16.48 -16.36 -9.45
CA ASP A 334 -17.16 -17.64 -9.58
C ASP A 334 -17.49 -17.93 -11.05
N PRO A 335 -16.89 -18.96 -11.69
CA PRO A 335 -17.13 -19.24 -13.11
C PRO A 335 -18.57 -19.68 -13.40
N ASP A 336 -19.32 -20.09 -12.37
CA ASP A 336 -20.70 -20.55 -12.50
C ASP A 336 -21.73 -19.42 -12.26
N THR A 337 -21.27 -18.19 -12.00
CA THR A 337 -22.12 -17.02 -11.72
C THR A 337 -21.96 -15.94 -12.79
N ASP A 338 -23.06 -15.28 -13.14
CA ASP A 338 -23.01 -14.00 -13.87
C ASP A 338 -23.03 -12.87 -12.85
N ASP A 339 -21.92 -12.17 -12.68
CA ASP A 339 -21.79 -11.02 -11.79
C ASP A 339 -22.47 -9.75 -12.34
N GLY A 340 -23.06 -9.82 -13.53
CA GLY A 340 -23.76 -8.73 -14.21
C GLY A 340 -22.83 -7.64 -14.74
N THR A 341 -21.51 -7.79 -14.61
CA THR A 341 -20.53 -6.83 -15.13
C THR A 341 -20.19 -7.08 -16.60
N GLY A 342 -20.39 -8.31 -17.08
CA GLY A 342 -20.01 -8.74 -18.42
C GLY A 342 -18.49 -8.68 -18.68
N ARG A 343 -17.68 -8.54 -17.63
CA ARG A 343 -16.22 -8.43 -17.72
C ARG A 343 -15.58 -9.76 -17.37
N PRO A 344 -15.00 -10.50 -18.33
CA PRO A 344 -14.35 -11.76 -18.03
C PRO A 344 -13.07 -11.54 -17.21
N LEU A 345 -12.74 -12.52 -16.36
CA LEU A 345 -11.43 -12.61 -15.72
C LEU A 345 -10.32 -12.66 -16.80
N PRO A 346 -9.15 -12.03 -16.54
CA PRO A 346 -8.02 -12.13 -17.44
C PRO A 346 -7.48 -13.57 -17.47
N PRO A 347 -6.60 -13.93 -18.43
CA PRO A 347 -5.88 -15.20 -18.37
C PRO A 347 -5.15 -15.38 -17.04
N LEU A 348 -5.49 -16.45 -16.30
CA LEU A 348 -4.95 -16.69 -14.96
C LEU A 348 -3.80 -17.72 -14.99
N SER A 349 -2.71 -17.38 -14.31
CA SER A 349 -1.64 -18.33 -13.93
C SER A 349 -1.87 -18.87 -12.51
N THR A 350 -1.08 -19.87 -12.10
CA THR A 350 -1.10 -20.39 -10.73
C THR A 350 -0.88 -19.27 -9.69
N ALA A 351 -0.01 -18.30 -9.99
CA ALA A 351 0.22 -17.12 -9.16
C ALA A 351 -1.04 -16.27 -8.94
N HIS A 352 -1.84 -16.05 -9.99
CA HIS A 352 -3.10 -15.31 -9.88
C HIS A 352 -4.08 -16.04 -8.97
N LEU A 353 -4.24 -17.35 -9.14
CA LEU A 353 -5.14 -18.15 -8.32
C LEU A 353 -4.70 -18.20 -6.84
N ALA A 354 -3.38 -18.26 -6.59
CA ALA A 354 -2.83 -18.16 -5.25
C ALA A 354 -3.11 -16.79 -4.62
N ALA A 355 -2.94 -15.69 -5.37
CA ALA A 355 -3.24 -14.34 -4.91
C ALA A 355 -4.73 -14.15 -4.59
N LEU A 356 -5.65 -14.66 -5.42
CA LEU A 356 -7.10 -14.61 -5.16
C LEU A 356 -7.50 -15.38 -3.90
N ARG A 357 -6.96 -16.59 -3.71
CA ARG A 357 -7.16 -17.37 -2.46
C ARG A 357 -6.69 -16.57 -1.26
N ILE A 358 -5.50 -15.97 -1.36
CA ILE A 358 -4.93 -15.17 -0.28
C ILE A 358 -5.80 -13.95 0.01
N ALA A 359 -6.26 -13.24 -1.00
CA ALA A 359 -7.11 -12.05 -0.88
C ALA A 359 -8.46 -12.37 -0.22
N GLY A 360 -9.16 -13.42 -0.66
CA GLY A 360 -10.43 -13.84 -0.05
C GLY A 360 -10.28 -14.17 1.44
N ARG A 361 -9.24 -14.96 1.79
CA ARG A 361 -8.92 -15.28 3.19
C ARG A 361 -8.53 -14.02 3.99
N ARG A 362 -7.90 -13.03 3.36
CA ARG A 362 -7.44 -11.77 4.00
C ARG A 362 -8.63 -10.94 4.43
N LEU A 363 -9.62 -10.79 3.56
CA LEU A 363 -10.86 -10.06 3.85
C LEU A 363 -11.63 -10.68 5.02
N ALA A 364 -11.75 -12.02 5.04
CA ALA A 364 -12.37 -12.74 6.14
C ALA A 364 -11.62 -12.55 7.47
N LEU A 365 -10.29 -12.70 7.48
CA LEU A 365 -9.47 -12.55 8.69
C LEU A 365 -9.42 -11.11 9.22
N ARG A 366 -9.34 -10.11 8.35
CA ARG A 366 -9.41 -8.69 8.74
C ARG A 366 -10.75 -8.38 9.41
N THR A 367 -11.85 -8.83 8.81
CA THR A 367 -13.20 -8.69 9.36
C THR A 367 -13.34 -9.40 10.71
N ALA A 368 -12.90 -10.66 10.82
CA ALA A 368 -12.93 -11.41 12.07
C ALA A 368 -12.08 -10.75 13.17
N GLY A 369 -10.92 -10.21 12.82
CA GLY A 369 -10.04 -9.47 13.74
C GLY A 369 -10.68 -8.21 14.32
N LEU A 370 -11.41 -7.45 13.50
CA LEU A 370 -12.16 -6.27 13.93
C LEU A 370 -13.36 -6.65 14.81
N LEU A 371 -14.12 -7.67 14.40
CA LEU A 371 -15.22 -8.22 15.21
C LEU A 371 -14.73 -8.79 16.54
N HIS A 372 -13.54 -9.40 16.56
CA HIS A 372 -12.93 -9.94 17.77
C HIS A 372 -12.62 -8.81 18.76
N GLN A 373 -12.07 -7.69 18.29
CA GLN A 373 -11.83 -6.51 19.14
C GLN A 373 -13.15 -5.95 19.69
N LEU A 374 -14.17 -5.79 18.85
CA LEU A 374 -15.50 -5.36 19.28
C LEU A 374 -16.11 -6.32 20.33
N ALA A 375 -15.99 -7.64 20.13
CA ALA A 375 -16.51 -8.65 21.05
C ALA A 375 -15.74 -8.66 22.39
N ARG A 376 -14.42 -8.49 22.35
CA ARG A 376 -13.60 -8.34 23.55
C ARG A 376 -14.03 -7.13 24.37
N ASP A 377 -14.23 -6.00 23.71
CA ASP A 377 -14.54 -4.73 24.37
C ASP A 377 -16.01 -4.66 24.83
N ALA A 378 -16.91 -5.41 24.19
CA ALA A 378 -18.29 -5.61 24.64
C ALA A 378 -18.40 -6.46 25.93
N GLY A 379 -17.34 -7.16 26.31
CA GLY A 379 -17.23 -7.88 27.58
C GLY A 379 -18.11 -9.14 27.66
N PRO A 380 -18.58 -9.53 28.87
CA PRO A 380 -19.22 -10.83 29.10
C PRO A 380 -20.45 -11.12 28.23
N GLY A 381 -21.16 -10.09 27.77
CA GLY A 381 -22.33 -10.25 26.89
C GLY A 381 -21.99 -10.82 25.51
N ALA A 382 -20.74 -10.69 25.06
CA ALA A 382 -20.26 -11.17 23.77
C ALA A 382 -19.29 -12.35 23.88
N ALA A 383 -19.16 -12.98 25.07
CA ALA A 383 -18.15 -14.02 25.33
C ALA A 383 -18.25 -15.23 24.39
N ASP A 384 -19.46 -15.60 23.96
CA ASP A 384 -19.65 -16.71 23.03
C ASP A 384 -19.19 -16.37 21.61
N VAL A 385 -19.49 -15.15 21.15
CA VAL A 385 -19.02 -14.63 19.85
C VAL A 385 -17.50 -14.50 19.86
N LEU A 386 -16.93 -14.01 20.96
CA LEU A 386 -15.48 -13.89 21.11
C LEU A 386 -14.76 -15.25 20.96
N ARG A 387 -15.24 -16.28 21.66
CA ARG A 387 -14.67 -17.64 21.61
C ARG A 387 -14.80 -18.29 20.22
N GLU A 388 -15.89 -18.00 19.53
CA GLU A 388 -16.14 -18.45 18.17
C GLU A 388 -15.15 -17.80 17.19
N LEU A 389 -14.99 -16.47 17.27
CA LEU A 389 -14.02 -15.71 16.48
C LEU A 389 -12.59 -16.15 16.76
N ASP A 390 -12.24 -16.46 18.01
CA ASP A 390 -10.92 -17.00 18.36
C ASP A 390 -10.61 -18.29 17.59
N ARG A 391 -11.54 -19.24 17.57
CA ARG A 391 -11.37 -20.49 16.82
C ARG A 391 -11.22 -20.25 15.32
N LEU A 392 -12.09 -19.39 14.76
CA LEU A 392 -12.03 -19.07 13.33
C LEU A 392 -10.70 -18.43 12.95
N ILE A 393 -10.25 -17.43 13.72
CA ILE A 393 -8.97 -16.77 13.46
C ILE A 393 -7.84 -17.79 13.52
N ASP A 394 -7.83 -18.70 14.50
CA ASP A 394 -6.78 -19.72 14.62
C ASP A 394 -6.80 -20.71 13.44
N GLU A 395 -7.98 -21.18 13.02
CA GLU A 395 -8.17 -22.07 11.87
C GLU A 395 -7.72 -21.40 10.57
N TRP A 396 -8.18 -20.19 10.31
CA TRP A 396 -7.87 -19.43 9.11
C TRP A 396 -6.40 -18.98 9.06
N CYS A 397 -5.79 -18.66 10.21
CA CYS A 397 -4.35 -18.43 10.29
C CYS A 397 -3.55 -19.72 10.04
N ALA A 398 -4.08 -20.89 10.44
CA ALA A 398 -3.46 -22.17 10.13
C ALA A 398 -3.53 -22.48 8.62
N ASP A 399 -4.62 -22.14 7.94
CA ASP A 399 -4.74 -22.23 6.47
C ASP A 399 -3.67 -21.39 5.76
N TYR A 400 -3.40 -20.15 6.19
CA TYR A 400 -2.29 -19.40 5.62
C TYR A 400 -0.93 -20.06 5.85
N ARG A 401 -0.66 -20.52 7.06
CA ARG A 401 0.63 -21.11 7.41
C ARG A 401 0.87 -22.44 6.70
N VAL A 402 -0.12 -23.32 6.66
CA VAL A 402 0.00 -24.69 6.15
C VAL A 402 -0.46 -24.79 4.70
N GLY A 403 -1.63 -24.23 4.38
CA GLY A 403 -2.24 -24.26 3.05
C GLY A 403 -1.56 -23.35 2.02
N CYS A 404 -1.07 -22.17 2.45
CA CYS A 404 -0.32 -21.26 1.58
C CYS A 404 1.20 -21.27 1.82
N GLY A 405 1.68 -21.88 2.91
CA GLY A 405 3.10 -21.84 3.26
C GLY A 405 3.60 -20.44 3.66
N ALA A 406 2.71 -19.59 4.18
CA ALA A 406 3.03 -18.22 4.55
C ALA A 406 4.10 -18.17 5.66
N ARG A 407 5.19 -17.43 5.42
CA ARG A 407 6.33 -17.32 6.35
C ARG A 407 6.67 -15.86 6.68
N TRP A 408 6.92 -15.58 7.95
CA TRP A 408 7.32 -14.25 8.39
C TRP A 408 8.63 -13.81 7.74
N ILE A 409 8.63 -12.60 7.20
CA ILE A 409 9.82 -11.94 6.68
C ILE A 409 10.29 -10.96 7.76
N PRO A 410 11.53 -11.05 8.27
CA PRO A 410 12.01 -10.12 9.30
C PRO A 410 11.86 -8.65 8.86
N VAL A 411 11.44 -7.76 9.77
CA VAL A 411 11.22 -6.33 9.49
C VAL A 411 12.40 -5.71 8.74
N ALA A 412 13.64 -5.99 9.19
CA ALA A 412 14.85 -5.49 8.53
C ALA A 412 14.96 -5.89 7.05
N ARG A 413 14.49 -7.09 6.66
CA ARG A 413 14.48 -7.54 5.26
C ARG A 413 13.37 -6.86 4.45
N GLN A 414 12.20 -6.66 5.04
CA GLN A 414 11.10 -5.92 4.41
C GLN A 414 11.55 -4.46 4.10
N VAL A 415 12.13 -3.80 5.08
CA VAL A 415 12.68 -2.42 4.96
C VAL A 415 13.81 -2.36 3.93
N GLU A 416 14.74 -3.33 3.94
CA GLU A 416 15.84 -3.36 2.98
C GLU A 416 15.35 -3.60 1.54
N TYR A 417 14.31 -4.41 1.35
CA TYR A 417 13.65 -4.62 0.06
C TYR A 417 13.00 -3.35 -0.45
N GLN A 418 12.08 -2.79 0.34
CA GLN A 418 11.29 -1.64 -0.07
C GLN A 418 12.19 -0.43 -0.36
N SER A 419 13.21 -0.19 0.49
CA SER A 419 14.18 0.89 0.27
C SER A 419 15.04 0.69 -0.98
N ARG A 420 15.42 -0.55 -1.34
CA ARG A 420 16.19 -0.81 -2.58
C ARG A 420 15.34 -0.63 -3.82
N VAL A 421 14.09 -1.09 -3.80
CA VAL A 421 13.14 -0.91 -4.91
C VAL A 421 12.80 0.56 -5.10
N ALA A 422 12.53 1.31 -4.01
CA ALA A 422 12.28 2.74 -4.07
C ALA A 422 13.47 3.52 -4.66
N LEU A 423 14.71 3.20 -4.26
CA LEU A 423 15.92 3.81 -4.85
C LEU A 423 16.09 3.45 -6.32
N ALA A 424 15.82 2.21 -6.72
CA ALA A 424 15.91 1.79 -8.12
C ALA A 424 14.89 2.55 -8.99
N ALA A 425 13.64 2.68 -8.52
CA ALA A 425 12.60 3.44 -9.21
C ALA A 425 12.98 4.94 -9.32
N PHE A 426 13.46 5.55 -8.23
CA PHE A 426 13.96 6.92 -8.21
C PHE A 426 15.08 7.14 -9.26
N GLU A 427 16.07 6.24 -9.32
CA GLU A 427 17.19 6.37 -10.25
C GLU A 427 16.76 6.27 -11.71
N LEU A 428 15.84 5.36 -12.02
CA LEU A 428 15.29 5.19 -13.36
C LEU A 428 14.47 6.42 -13.77
N ALA A 429 13.59 6.90 -12.89
CA ALA A 429 12.83 8.13 -13.12
C ALA A 429 13.76 9.33 -13.38
N GLY A 430 14.85 9.42 -12.62
CA GLY A 430 15.82 10.50 -12.74
C GLY A 430 16.62 10.54 -14.05
N ARG A 431 16.76 9.39 -14.73
CA ARG A 431 17.40 9.28 -16.06
C ARG A 431 16.43 9.68 -17.17
N SER A 432 15.17 9.26 -17.08
CA SER A 432 14.14 9.54 -18.09
C SER A 432 13.87 11.03 -18.26
N THR A 433 13.86 11.81 -17.17
CA THR A 433 13.68 13.28 -17.25
C THR A 433 14.85 13.98 -17.95
N ARG A 434 16.08 13.47 -17.81
CA ARG A 434 17.28 14.05 -18.47
C ARG A 434 17.28 13.80 -19.98
N ALA A 435 16.78 12.65 -20.43
CA ALA A 435 16.67 12.35 -21.86
C ALA A 435 15.69 13.30 -22.57
N GLY A 436 14.52 13.57 -21.98
CA GLY A 436 13.54 14.52 -22.52
C GLY A 436 14.01 15.98 -22.55
N SER A 437 14.87 16.39 -21.61
CA SER A 437 15.47 17.75 -21.61
C SER A 437 16.57 17.96 -22.65
N ARG A 438 17.13 16.89 -23.23
CA ARG A 438 18.18 16.97 -24.26
C ARG A 438 17.64 16.99 -25.70
N SER A 439 16.35 16.68 -25.90
CA SER A 439 15.66 16.81 -27.18
C SER A 439 14.97 18.17 -27.32
N GLY A 440 15.66 19.25 -26.94
CA GLY A 440 15.25 20.60 -27.31
C GLY A 440 15.44 20.79 -28.81
N GLU A 441 14.34 20.98 -29.51
CA GLU A 441 14.26 21.22 -30.96
C GLU A 441 15.27 22.31 -31.40
N SER A 442 16.27 21.91 -32.19
CA SER A 442 17.01 22.81 -33.04
C SER A 442 16.19 23.07 -34.30
N GLY A 443 15.33 24.08 -34.31
CA GLY A 443 14.54 24.33 -35.52
C GLY A 443 13.45 25.40 -35.46
N TRP A 444 13.75 26.60 -34.96
CA TRP A 444 12.94 27.78 -35.32
C TRP A 444 13.86 28.86 -35.88
N GLY A 445 14.25 28.65 -37.14
CA GLY A 445 14.79 29.71 -37.98
C GLY A 445 13.68 30.68 -38.34
N ALA A 446 13.96 31.97 -38.17
CA ALA A 446 13.09 33.06 -38.59
C ALA A 446 12.79 32.95 -40.10
N GLY A 447 11.51 32.83 -40.44
CA GLY A 447 11.00 32.86 -41.81
C GLY A 447 9.78 33.78 -41.87
N ALA A 448 9.86 34.78 -42.74
CA ALA A 448 8.98 35.92 -42.84
C ALA A 448 7.50 35.61 -43.14
N ALA A 449 6.66 36.58 -42.77
CA ALA A 449 5.23 36.70 -43.04
C ALA A 449 4.84 36.57 -44.52
N VAL A 450 3.65 36.01 -44.80
CA VAL A 450 2.60 36.53 -45.71
C VAL A 450 1.23 35.92 -45.28
N PRO A 451 0.10 36.67 -45.32
CA PRO A 451 -1.21 36.23 -44.83
C PRO A 451 -2.16 35.74 -45.95
N MET A 452 -3.37 35.33 -45.53
CA MET A 452 -4.68 35.35 -46.20
C MET A 452 -5.39 34.03 -46.57
N HIS A 453 -6.64 34.00 -46.07
CA HIS A 453 -7.91 33.48 -46.61
C HIS A 453 -8.35 32.01 -46.45
N ARG A 454 -9.44 31.90 -45.66
CA ARG A 454 -10.74 31.24 -45.90
C ARG A 454 -10.80 30.20 -47.03
N GLU A 455 -11.23 29.00 -46.66
CA GLU A 455 -12.63 28.52 -46.81
C GLU A 455 -13.02 27.67 -45.60
#